data_AF-A0A1R4G3P6-F1
#
_entry.id   AF-A0A1R4G3P6-F1
#
_cell.length_a   1.000
_cell.length_b   1.000
_cell.length_c   1.000
_cell.angle_alpha   90.00
_cell.angle_beta   90.00
_cell.angle_gamma   90.00
#
_symmetry.space_group_name_H-M   'P 1'
#
loop_
_entity.id
_entity.type
_entity.pdbx_description
1 polymer ?
#
loop_
_entity_poly.entity_id
_entity_poly.type
_entity_poly.pdbx_seq_one_letter_code
_entity_poly.pdbx_strand_id
1 'polypeptide(L)' 'MDALEHLEAIVRKEGVTAVTPQGVRAHPALVELRQQRVTLAKLVASLRIPLEDDQEADRLPQKRSGVRGLRAVQ' A
#
# COMPACT_ATOMS: atom_id res chain seq x y z
N MET A 1 5.25 -17.51 3.32
CA MET A 1 4.35 -16.71 2.47
C MET A 1 4.18 -15.38 3.18
N ASP A 2 4.33 -14.27 2.46
CA ASP A 2 4.21 -12.91 3.01
C ASP A 2 2.73 -12.53 3.28
N ALA A 3 2.48 -11.59 4.20
CA ALA A 3 1.14 -11.10 4.54
C ALA A 3 0.42 -10.49 3.33
N LEU A 4 1.16 -9.75 2.48
CA LEU A 4 0.63 -9.20 1.23
C LEU A 4 0.15 -10.29 0.27
N GLU A 5 0.94 -11.36 0.11
CA GLU A 5 0.58 -12.49 -0.75
C GLU A 5 -0.69 -13.20 -0.24
N HIS A 6 -0.83 -13.33 1.08
CA HIS A 6 -2.02 -13.96 1.68
C HIS A 6 -3.28 -13.13 1.45
N LEU A 7 -3.21 -11.81 1.68
CA LEU A 7 -4.32 -10.89 1.45
C LEU A 7 -4.71 -10.84 -0.03
N GLU A 8 -3.74 -10.87 -0.94
CA GLU A 8 -3.99 -10.93 -2.37
C GLU A 8 -4.67 -12.25 -2.79
N ALA A 9 -4.26 -13.37 -2.21
CA ALA A 9 -4.91 -14.65 -2.45
C ALA A 9 -6.38 -14.66 -1.99
N ILE A 10 -6.68 -14.06 -0.82
CA ILE A 10 -8.05 -13.91 -0.32
C ILE A 10 -8.88 -13.05 -1.29
N VAL A 11 -8.40 -11.85 -1.62
CA VAL A 11 -9.14 -10.94 -2.52
C VAL A 11 -9.35 -11.54 -3.90
N ARG A 12 -8.37 -12.29 -4.42
CA ARG A 12 -8.50 -12.99 -5.71
C ARG A 12 -9.56 -14.09 -5.65
N LYS A 13 -9.66 -14.79 -4.52
CA LYS A 13 -10.62 -15.89 -4.32
C LYS A 13 -12.04 -15.39 -4.06
N GLU A 14 -12.18 -14.34 -3.25
CA GLU A 14 -13.46 -13.90 -2.66
C GLU A 14 -14.02 -12.65 -3.35
N GLY A 15 -13.19 -11.93 -4.11
CA GLY A 15 -13.56 -10.72 -4.81
C GLY A 15 -13.27 -9.43 -4.02
N VAL A 16 -13.59 -8.29 -4.65
CA VAL A 16 -13.30 -6.96 -4.10
C VAL A 16 -14.38 -6.42 -3.16
N THR A 17 -15.54 -7.08 -3.12
CA THR A 17 -16.67 -6.72 -2.26
C THR A 17 -17.08 -7.89 -1.39
N ALA A 18 -17.57 -7.58 -0.19
CA ALA A 18 -18.18 -8.53 0.73
C ALA A 18 -19.65 -8.18 0.91
N VAL A 19 -20.51 -9.19 0.94
CA VAL A 19 -21.93 -9.05 1.28
C VAL A 19 -22.06 -9.14 2.80
N THR A 20 -22.62 -8.11 3.42
CA THR A 20 -22.93 -8.11 4.86
C THR A 20 -24.44 -7.91 5.06
N PRO A 21 -24.97 -8.14 6.28
CA PRO A 21 -26.37 -7.83 6.59
C PRO A 21 -26.75 -6.36 6.36
N GLN A 22 -25.76 -5.45 6.27
CA GLN A 22 -25.94 -4.02 6.03
C GLN A 22 -25.70 -3.63 4.56
N GLY A 23 -25.61 -4.60 3.65
CA GLY A 23 -25.42 -4.40 2.22
C GLY A 23 -24.02 -4.78 1.72
N VAL A 24 -23.72 -4.38 0.48
CA VAL A 24 -22.43 -4.69 -0.17
C VAL A 24 -21.41 -3.62 0.21
N ARG A 25 -20.25 -4.04 0.71
CA ARG A 25 -19.14 -3.16 1.08
C ARG A 25 -17.83 -3.66 0.47
N ALA A 26 -16.80 -2.82 0.51
CA ALA A 26 -15.45 -3.25 0.15
C ALA A 26 -15.00 -4.41 1.05
N HIS A 27 -14.35 -5.40 0.45
CA HIS A 27 -13.83 -6.55 1.18
C HIS A 27 -12.76 -6.11 2.20
N PRO A 28 -12.82 -6.51 3.48
CA PRO A 28 -11.82 -6.10 4.48
C PRO A 28 -10.38 -6.40 4.07
N ALA A 29 -10.12 -7.58 3.49
CA ALA A 29 -8.79 -7.94 2.98
C ALA A 29 -8.30 -7.01 1.86
N LEU A 30 -9.19 -6.46 1.03
CA LEU A 30 -8.82 -5.48 0.00
C LEU A 30 -8.38 -4.15 0.62
N VAL A 31 -9.06 -3.72 1.67
CA VAL A 31 -8.73 -2.48 2.38
C VAL A 31 -7.34 -2.59 3.02
N GLU A 32 -7.10 -3.70 3.72
CA GLU A 32 -5.80 -3.98 4.36
C GLU A 32 -4.67 -4.10 3.32
N LEU A 33 -4.91 -4.84 2.23
CA LEU A 33 -3.93 -4.98 1.13
C LEU A 33 -3.51 -3.62 0.56
N ARG A 34 -4.46 -2.70 0.36
CA ARG A 34 -4.17 -1.34 -0.13
C ARG A 34 -3.32 -0.55 0.87
N GLN A 35 -3.63 -0.64 2.16
CA GLN A 35 -2.87 0.06 3.21
C GLN A 35 -1.43 -0.46 3.31
N GLN A 36 -1.23 -1.77 3.28
CA GLN A 36 0.10 -2.38 3.31
C GLN A 36 0.92 -2.02 2.07
N ARG A 37 0.32 -2.07 0.86
CA ARG A 37 1.00 -1.66 -0.38
C ARG A 37 1.43 -0.20 -0.36
N VAL A 38 0.58 0.70 0.14
CA VAL A 38 0.93 2.13 0.28
C VAL A 38 2.06 2.31 1.30
N THR A 39 2.02 1.60 2.42
CA THR A 39 3.08 1.66 3.44
C THR A 39 4.39 1.14 2.87
N LEU A 40 4.38 -0.01 2.17
CA LEU A 40 5.57 -0.55 1.52
C LEU A 40 6.14 0.42 0.49
N ALA A 41 5.30 0.99 -0.39
CA ALA A 41 5.73 2.00 -1.36
C ALA A 41 6.37 3.23 -0.70
N LYS A 42 5.82 3.70 0.43
CA LYS A 42 6.42 4.79 1.21
C LYS A 42 7.76 4.40 1.82
N LEU A 43 7.89 3.19 2.35
CA LEU A 43 9.16 2.68 2.89
C LEU A 43 10.21 2.57 1.79
N VAL A 44 9.88 1.97 0.65
CA VAL A 44 10.76 1.86 -0.52
C VAL A 44 11.20 3.24 -1.00
N ALA A 45 10.26 4.19 -1.13
CA ALA A 45 10.60 5.57 -1.49
C ALA A 45 11.50 6.26 -0.44
N SER A 46 11.32 5.95 0.85
CA SER A 46 12.15 6.51 1.92
C SER A 46 13.58 5.96 1.92
N LEU A 47 13.79 4.75 1.39
CA LEU A 47 15.10 4.13 1.24
C LEU A 47 15.91 4.74 0.08
N ARG A 48 15.29 5.53 -0.80
CA ARG A 48 15.94 6.20 -1.95
C ARG A 48 16.70 5.21 -2.86
N ILE A 49 16.12 4.04 -3.07
CA ILE A 49 16.69 3.04 -3.98
C ILE A 49 16.56 3.61 -5.40
N PRO A 50 17.67 3.80 -6.13
CA PRO A 50 17.61 4.24 -7.52
C PRO A 50 16.93 3.14 -8.35
N LEU A 51 15.84 3.50 -9.04
CA LEU A 51 15.22 2.61 -10.02
C LEU A 51 16.06 2.64 -11.29
N GLU A 52 16.17 1.52 -12.00
CA GLU A 52 17.09 1.35 -13.13
C GLU A 52 16.85 2.38 -14.27
N ASP A 53 15.64 2.92 -14.37
CA ASP A 53 15.22 3.92 -15.36
C ASP A 53 15.38 5.39 -14.89
N ASP A 54 15.76 5.66 -13.64
CA ASP A 54 15.78 7.00 -13.02
C ASP A 54 17.10 7.78 -13.21
N GLN A 55 17.97 7.38 -14.14
CA GLN A 55 19.26 8.09 -14.37
C GLN A 55 19.09 9.56 -14.80
N GLU A 56 17.91 9.98 -15.28
CA GLU A 56 17.61 11.40 -15.59
C GLU A 56 16.89 12.15 -14.45
N ALA A 57 16.25 11.46 -13.51
CA ALA A 57 15.50 12.06 -12.41
C ALA A 57 16.39 12.67 -11.30
N ASP A 58 17.70 12.39 -11.36
CA ASP A 58 18.72 12.81 -10.39
C ASP A 58 18.99 14.34 -10.38
N ARG A 59 18.32 15.12 -11.24
CA ARG A 59 18.54 16.58 -11.38
C ARG A 59 17.53 17.46 -10.64
N LEU A 60 16.40 16.93 -10.17
CA LEU A 60 15.42 17.74 -9.43
C LEU A 60 15.56 17.44 -7.93
N PRO A 61 15.80 18.45 -7.07
CA PRO A 61 15.86 18.23 -5.64
C PRO A 61 14.51 17.73 -5.14
N GLN A 62 14.45 16.43 -4.84
CA GLN A 62 13.25 15.75 -4.37
C GLN A 62 12.77 16.41 -3.07
N LYS A 63 11.59 17.03 -3.10
CA LYS A 63 11.04 17.79 -1.96
C LYS A 63 10.72 16.86 -0.80
N ARG A 64 11.29 17.15 0.38
CA ARG A 64 11.03 16.43 1.64
C ARG A 64 9.56 16.57 2.02
N SER A 65 8.74 15.56 1.77
CA SER A 65 7.47 15.44 2.48
C SER A 65 7.77 15.03 3.91
N GLY A 66 7.75 16.00 4.83
CA GLY A 66 7.83 15.72 6.27
C GLY A 66 6.84 14.63 6.68
N VAL A 67 7.24 13.80 7.65
CA VAL A 67 6.40 12.74 8.23
C VAL A 67 5.11 13.38 8.75
N ARG A 68 4.02 13.25 8.00
CA ARG A 68 2.68 13.57 8.54
C ARG A 68 2.37 12.47 9.54
N GLY A 69 2.14 12.87 10.79
CA GLY A 69 2.13 12.01 11.97
C GLY A 69 1.52 10.62 11.76
N LEU A 70 2.20 9.61 12.30
CA LEU A 70 1.73 8.25 12.40
C LEU A 70 0.35 8.25 13.08
N ARG A 71 -0.71 7.86 12.36
CA ARG A 71 -1.98 7.55 13.03
C ARG A 71 -1.76 6.25 13.79
N ALA A 72 -1.77 6.32 15.11
CA ALA A 72 -1.90 5.14 15.93
C ALA A 72 -3.22 4.45 15.55
N VAL A 73 -3.12 3.16 15.20
CA VAL A 73 -4.29 2.29 15.12
C VAL A 73 -4.60 1.90 16.56
N GLN A 74 -5.71 2.41 17.10
CA GLN A 74 -6.26 2.00 18.40
C GLN A 74 -7.25 0.85 18.20
#